data_AF-A0A846QAT3-F1
#
_entry.id   AF-A0A846QAT3-F1
#
_cell.length_a   1.000
_cell.length_b   1.000
_cell.length_c   1.000
_cell.angle_alpha   90.00
_cell.angle_beta   90.00
_cell.angle_gamma   90.00
#
_symmetry.space_group_name_H-M   'P 1'
#
loop_
_entity.id
_entity.type
_entity.pdbx_description
1 polymer ?
#
loop_
_entity_poly.entity_id
_entity_poly.type
_entity_poly.pdbx_seq_one_letter_code
_entity_poly.pdbx_strand_id
1 'polypeptide(L)' 'MRLDEEKVQLAMQNLFDNALRYTPPGGKVSISLKYLKDKKRVEVTIADSGIGI' A
#
# COMPACT_ATOMS: atom_id res chain seq x y z
N MET A 1 -8.00 -19.25 4.86
CA MET A 1 -6.94 -18.59 4.07
C MET A 1 -5.80 -18.29 5.02
N ARG A 2 -4.63 -18.90 4.84
CA ARG A 2 -3.45 -18.62 5.66
C ARG A 2 -2.60 -17.66 4.86
N LEU A 3 -2.56 -16.39 5.25
CA LEU A 3 -1.56 -15.46 4.72
C LEU A 3 -0.24 -15.74 5.44
N ASP A 4 0.84 -15.67 4.67
CA ASP A 4 2.19 -15.64 5.21
C ASP A 4 2.45 -14.21 5.69
N GLU A 5 2.36 -14.01 7.00
CA GLU A 5 2.43 -12.69 7.64
C GLU A 5 3.74 -11.97 7.30
N GLU A 6 4.87 -12.68 7.29
CA GLU A 6 6.18 -12.13 6.96
C GLU A 6 6.22 -11.61 5.52
N LYS A 7 5.68 -12.39 4.57
CA LYS A 7 5.63 -11.95 3.16
C LYS A 7 4.71 -10.76 2.95
N VAL A 8 3.58 -10.72 3.65
CA VAL A 8 2.66 -9.57 3.59
C VAL A 8 3.33 -8.34 4.17
N GLN A 9 3.96 -8.47 5.34
CA GLN A 9 4.67 -7.36 5.98
C GLN A 9 5.78 -6.81 5.06
N LEU A 10 6.56 -7.69 4.45
CA LEU A 10 7.62 -7.31 3.51
C LEU A 10 7.06 -6.58 2.28
N ALA A 11 5.97 -7.08 1.69
CA ALA A 11 5.32 -6.44 0.56
C ALA A 11 4.79 -5.04 0.93
N MET A 12 4.16 -4.91 2.11
CA MET A 12 3.64 -3.64 2.60
C MET A 12 4.78 -2.64 2.87
N GLN A 13 5.87 -3.06 3.52
CA GLN A 13 7.05 -2.23 3.75
C GLN A 13 7.63 -1.68 2.44
N ASN A 14 7.84 -2.53 1.43
CA ASN A 14 8.37 -2.10 0.15
C ASN A 14 7.51 -1.00 -0.51
N LEU A 15 6.18 -1.13 -0.42
CA LEU A 15 5.28 -0.13 -0.98
C LEU A 15 5.26 1.17 -0.16
N PHE A 16 5.30 1.09 1.17
CA PHE A 16 5.37 2.27 2.03
C PHE A 16 6.68 3.03 1.88
N ASP A 17 7.79 2.30 1.82
CA ASP A 17 9.12 2.90 1.64
C ASP A 17 9.19 3.66 0.32
N ASN A 18 8.62 3.10 -0.75
CA ASN A 18 8.49 3.80 -2.02
C ASN A 18 7.64 5.07 -1.87
N ALA A 19 6.43 4.95 -1.33
CA ALA A 19 5.53 6.08 -1.16
C ALA A 19 6.18 7.23 -0.35
N LEU A 20 6.88 6.92 0.75
CA LEU A 20 7.57 7.91 1.57
C LEU A 20 8.79 8.50 0.87
N ARG A 21 9.60 7.67 0.20
CA ARG A 21 10.83 8.10 -0.47
C ARG A 21 10.56 9.04 -1.64
N TYR A 22 9.49 8.81 -2.38
CA TYR A 22 9.17 9.57 -3.60
C TYR A 22 8.21 10.74 -3.36
N THR A 23 7.68 10.90 -2.14
CA THR A 23 6.84 12.05 -1.76
C THR A 23 7.71 13.22 -1.28
N PRO A 24 7.66 14.40 -1.95
CA PRO A 24 8.39 15.58 -1.50
C PRO A 24 7.81 16.16 -0.20
N PRO A 25 8.56 17.02 0.52
CA PRO A 25 8.06 17.72 1.70
C PRO A 25 6.73 18.44 1.45
N GLY A 26 5.76 18.25 2.34
CA GLY A 26 4.40 18.78 2.18
C GLY A 26 3.46 17.94 1.31
N GLY A 27 3.96 16.85 0.71
CA GLY A 27 3.15 15.86 0.01
C GLY A 27 2.36 14.95 0.95
N LYS A 28 1.54 14.08 0.36
CA LYS A 28 0.61 13.20 1.09
C LYS A 28 0.76 11.76 0.63
N VAL A 29 0.72 10.85 1.60
CA VAL A 29 0.54 9.42 1.37
C VAL A 29 -0.81 9.02 1.96
N SER A 30 -1.62 8.31 1.17
CA SER A 30 -2.96 7.85 1.54
C SER A 30 -3.03 6.33 1.45
N ILE A 31 -3.69 5.73 2.44
CA ILE A 31 -3.85 4.28 2.54
C ILE A 31 -5.34 3.97 2.64
N SER A 32 -5.82 3.03 1.85
CA SER A 32 -7.19 2.56 1.93
C SER A 32 -7.27 1.05 1.83
N LEU A 33 -8.28 0.48 2.50
CA LEU A 33 -8.64 -0.92 2.42
C LEU A 33 -10.08 -1.05 1.97
N LYS A 34 -10.32 -1.97 1.03
CA LYS A 34 -11.66 -2.27 0.53
C LYS A 34 -11.87 -3.77 0.48
N TYR A 35 -12.91 -4.24 1.14
CA TYR A 35 -13.33 -5.63 1.02
C TYR A 35 -14.21 -5.81 -0.23
N LEU A 36 -13.69 -6.54 -1.21
CA LEU A 36 -14.37 -6.90 -2.46
C LEU A 36 -15.16 -8.19 -2.22
N LYS A 37 -16.43 -8.05 -1.81
CA LYS A 37 -17.32 -9.16 -1.44
C LYS A 37 -17.49 -10.20 -2.56
N ASP A 38 -17.62 -9.73 -3.80
CA ASP A 38 -17.75 -10.52 -5.01
C ASP A 38 -16.53 -11.41 -5.26
N LYS A 39 -15.33 -10.89 -4.98
CA LYS A 39 -14.06 -11.61 -5.19
C LYS A 39 -13.56 -12.34 -3.94
N LYS A 40 -14.21 -12.15 -2.78
CA LYS A 40 -13.74 -12.58 -1.46
C LYS A 40 -12.29 -12.16 -1.20
N ARG A 41 -11.94 -10.92 -1.57
CA ARG A 41 -10.57 -10.37 -1.45
C ARG A 41 -10.58 -9.06 -0.69
N VAL A 42 -9.45 -8.75 -0.07
CA VAL A 42 -9.15 -7.41 0.44
C VAL A 42 -8.25 -6.73 -0.59
N GLU A 43 -8.68 -5.57 -1.06
CA GLU A 43 -7.88 -4.65 -1.86
C GLU A 43 -7.24 -3.64 -0.92
N VAL A 44 -5.93 -3.47 -1.05
CA VAL A 44 -5.14 -2.47 -0.32
C VAL A 44 -4.57 -1.52 -1.34
N THR A 45 -4.78 -0.22 -1.13
CA THR A 45 -4.27 0.81 -2.03
C THR A 45 -3.40 1.77 -1.23
N ILE A 46 -2.19 1.98 -1.70
CA ILE A 46 -1.23 2.99 -1.22
C ILE A 46 -1.06 3.97 -2.36
N ALA A 47 -1.37 5.24 -2.11
CA ALA A 47 -1.25 6.32 -3.09
C ALA A 47 -0.42 7.45 -2.51
N ASP A 48 0.52 7.96 -3.28
CA ASP A 48 1.37 9.09 -2.91
C ASP A 48 1.22 10.27 -3.87
N SER A 49 1.58 11.46 -3.42
CA SER A 49 1.62 12.67 -4.24
C SER A 49 3.04 12.97 -4.74
N GLY A 50 3.86 11.94 -4.86
CA GLY A 50 5.23 12.02 -5.34
C GLY A 50 5.34 12.16 -6.84
N ILE A 51 6.57 11.98 -7.34
CA ILE A 51 6.88 12.06 -8.77
C ILE A 51 6.29 10.91 -9.61
N GLY A 52 5.80 9.85 -8.94
CA GLY A 52 5.31 8.65 -9.58
C GLY A 52 6.41 7.77 -10.18
N ILE A 53 5.98 6.69 -10.83
CA ILE A 53 6.77 5.83 -11.73
C ILE A 53 6.04 5.81 -13.08
#